data_AF-A0A7S2T448-F1
#
_entry.id   AF-A0A7S2T448-F1
#
_cell.length_a   1.000
_cell.length_b   1.000
_cell.length_c   1.000
_cell.angle_alpha   90.00
_cell.angle_beta   90.00
_cell.angle_gamma   90.00
#
_symmetry.space_group_name_H-M   'P 1'
#
loop_
_entity.id
_entity.type
_entity.pdbx_description
1 polymer ?
#
loop_
_entity_poly.entity_id
_entity_poly.type
_entity_poly.pdbx_seq_one_letter_code
_entity_poly.pdbx_strand_id
1 'polypeptide(L)'
;MITAAVRSTTSGAARLQGNKATFATRKATTSSKSRSSTTTNTKTPTMMLTKLWRSVVGNGACRARHTLRAYNGTNKAAFSVASPDKVDVQIPVAVSPEVAKKHGFEVIKEEFVKEYGSNCVLYRHTGTGAELMSVHSADENKTFGAVFRTPVEDSTGVPHILEHSVLCGSRKYPIKEPFVELMKSSLNTFLNAFTYPDRTCYPVASCNTRDFYNLVDVYLDAVFYPRCAEKSNPENVKIFEQEGWHHELDSPDPSQLQYKGVVFNEMKGVYSSPDSVLGRVCQQALFPEITYGVDSGGDPRYITDLTYEQFCDFHSDFYHPSNTRFWFYGDDDPETRLEILSNYLKDFEANQAGVEKSRVLTQKKFTEPRTVTDYYAVSESEDPSQAGQQKAYVNVNWVLEDDVFDLETQLAFGFLDFILLGTSGSPLRKALIDSGLGEAVCGGGLEDELRQPTFSIGLKGVESSSEENLKKVETLVLETLESLAEKGFSDSSIEAALNTIEFSLRENNTGSFPRGLSLMLRSMQAWIYDKDPLEPLRWEDQ
;
A
#
# COMPACT_ATOMS: atom_id res chain seq x y z
N MET A 1 2.00 1.90 -3.49
CA MET A 1 1.10 0.89 -4.10
C MET A 1 0.96 1.22 -5.58
N ILE A 2 1.24 0.27 -6.46
CA ILE A 2 0.97 0.37 -7.90
C ILE A 2 -0.17 -0.59 -8.22
N THR A 3 -1.06 -0.18 -9.11
CA THR A 3 -2.27 -0.93 -9.48
C THR A 3 -2.24 -1.22 -10.96
N ALA A 4 -2.49 -2.46 -11.37
CA ALA A 4 -2.66 -2.79 -12.78
C ALA A 4 -3.95 -2.19 -13.35
N ALA A 5 -3.90 -0.92 -13.73
CA ALA A 5 -4.94 -0.30 -14.53
C ALA A 5 -4.63 -0.58 -16.01
N VAL A 6 -5.02 -1.77 -16.50
CA VAL A 6 -4.88 -2.13 -17.92
C VAL A 6 -5.68 -1.13 -18.76
N ARG A 7 -5.00 -0.12 -19.32
CA ARG A 7 -5.59 0.80 -20.30
C ARG A 7 -5.80 0.05 -21.61
N SER A 8 -7.05 -0.09 -22.04
CA SER A 8 -7.35 -0.56 -23.39
C SER A 8 -6.74 0.40 -24.41
N THR A 9 -5.69 -0.01 -25.11
CA THR A 9 -5.08 0.78 -26.18
C THR A 9 -5.96 0.77 -27.43
N THR A 10 -6.86 1.73 -27.56
CA THR A 10 -7.45 2.14 -28.84
C THR A 10 -6.93 3.53 -29.20
N SER A 11 -5.71 3.60 -29.73
CA SER A 11 -5.14 4.83 -30.27
C SER A 11 -5.63 5.09 -31.70
N GLY A 12 -6.48 6.11 -31.87
CA GLY A 12 -6.75 6.73 -33.17
C GLY A 12 -5.67 7.77 -33.48
N ALA A 13 -4.87 7.52 -34.51
CA ALA A 13 -3.80 8.39 -34.96
C ALA A 13 -4.32 9.66 -35.67
N ALA A 14 -3.79 10.83 -35.29
CA ALA A 14 -3.81 12.03 -36.12
C ALA A 14 -2.40 12.64 -36.20
N ARG A 15 -1.80 12.52 -37.38
CA ARG A 15 -0.51 13.12 -37.77
C ARG A 15 -0.62 14.64 -37.83
N LEU A 16 0.39 15.33 -37.31
CA LEU A 16 0.78 16.66 -37.78
C LEU A 16 2.31 16.70 -37.97
N GLN A 17 2.72 17.03 -39.20
CA GLN A 17 4.09 17.24 -39.66
C GLN A 17 4.63 18.58 -39.18
N GLY A 18 5.94 18.70 -38.94
CA GLY A 18 6.56 20.03 -38.81
C GLY A 18 8.03 20.09 -38.40
N ASN A 19 8.91 19.94 -39.40
CA ASN A 19 10.21 20.60 -39.57
C ASN A 19 11.43 20.34 -38.66
N LYS A 20 12.50 19.97 -39.38
CA LYS A 20 13.92 19.88 -39.01
C LYS A 20 14.51 21.25 -38.69
N ALA A 21 15.40 21.29 -37.68
CA ALA A 21 16.55 22.19 -37.66
C ALA A 21 17.72 21.55 -36.89
N THR A 22 18.79 21.27 -37.61
CA THR A 22 20.14 20.91 -37.15
C THR A 22 20.92 22.16 -36.71
N PHE A 23 21.64 22.13 -35.58
CA PHE A 23 23.11 22.20 -35.49
C PHE A 23 23.65 22.56 -34.08
N ALA A 24 24.89 22.08 -33.86
CA ALA A 24 25.95 22.65 -33.02
C ALA A 24 26.07 22.22 -31.54
N THR A 25 26.76 21.09 -31.37
CA THR A 25 27.57 20.73 -30.20
C THR A 25 28.62 21.80 -29.85
N ARG A 26 28.68 22.21 -28.58
CA ARG A 26 29.90 22.75 -27.94
C ARG A 26 30.14 22.07 -26.60
N LYS A 27 31.27 21.39 -26.50
CA LYS A 27 31.89 20.91 -25.25
C LYS A 27 32.42 22.10 -24.44
N ALA A 28 32.21 22.08 -23.14
CA ALA A 28 33.10 22.73 -22.18
C ALA A 28 33.19 21.90 -20.90
N THR A 29 34.43 21.57 -20.55
CA THR A 29 34.90 20.72 -19.46
C THR A 29 35.12 21.52 -18.16
N THR A 30 34.74 20.89 -17.03
CA THR A 30 35.40 20.87 -15.70
C THR A 30 35.78 22.17 -14.98
N SER A 31 35.35 22.31 -13.71
CA SER A 31 36.30 22.24 -12.58
C SER A 31 35.59 22.06 -11.23
N SER A 32 36.11 21.13 -10.44
CA SER A 32 35.80 20.82 -9.05
C SER A 32 36.45 21.80 -8.07
N LYS A 33 35.76 22.20 -7.00
CA LYS A 33 36.40 22.61 -5.74
C LYS A 33 35.61 22.14 -4.52
N SER A 34 36.26 21.30 -3.74
CA SER A 34 35.93 20.87 -2.38
C SER A 34 36.22 21.96 -1.34
N ARG A 35 35.42 22.07 -0.26
CA ARG A 35 35.93 22.29 1.11
C ARG A 35 34.88 22.14 2.23
N SER A 36 35.10 21.11 3.06
CA SER A 36 35.09 21.04 4.53
C SER A 36 34.10 21.85 5.40
N SER A 37 33.17 21.10 6.01
CA SER A 37 32.84 20.96 7.45
C SER A 37 32.72 22.19 8.37
N THR A 38 31.59 22.30 9.07
CA THR A 38 31.57 22.68 10.50
C THR A 38 30.40 22.01 11.21
N THR A 39 30.72 21.24 12.25
CA THR A 39 29.79 20.49 13.10
C THR A 39 29.15 21.42 14.14
N THR A 40 27.84 21.37 14.32
CA THR A 40 27.18 21.88 15.53
C THR A 40 26.25 20.81 16.10
N ASN A 41 26.27 20.74 17.43
CA ASN A 41 25.84 19.62 18.25
C ASN A 41 24.35 19.82 18.59
N THR A 42 23.45 18.97 18.07
CA THR A 42 22.02 19.00 18.40
C THR A 42 21.59 17.67 19.01
N LYS A 43 20.78 17.77 20.08
CA LYS A 43 20.23 16.63 20.82
C LYS A 43 19.26 15.85 19.93
N THR A 44 19.22 14.54 20.15
CA THR A 44 18.55 13.53 19.33
C THR A 44 17.01 13.70 19.25
N PRO A 45 16.40 13.73 18.04
CA PRO A 45 14.96 13.98 17.83
C PRO A 45 14.00 12.86 18.31
N THR A 46 14.48 11.63 18.48
CA THR A 46 13.66 10.45 18.82
C THR A 46 12.97 10.56 20.18
N MET A 47 13.46 11.43 21.07
CA MET A 47 12.92 11.60 22.43
C MET A 47 11.71 12.55 22.50
N MET A 48 11.38 13.28 21.43
CA MET A 48 10.31 14.29 21.42
C MET A 48 8.93 13.70 21.13
N LEU A 49 8.83 12.75 20.19
CA LEU A 49 7.57 12.03 19.91
C LEU A 49 7.18 11.08 21.06
N THR A 50 8.16 10.47 21.73
CA THR A 50 7.94 9.68 22.96
C THR A 50 7.46 10.51 24.16
N LYS A 51 7.73 11.82 24.19
CA LYS A 51 7.14 12.74 25.17
C LYS A 51 5.69 13.10 24.83
N LEU A 52 5.34 13.21 23.54
CA LEU A 52 3.96 13.38 23.08
C LEU A 52 3.07 12.21 23.53
N TRP A 53 3.60 10.99 23.45
CA TRP A 53 2.91 9.78 23.93
C TRP A 53 2.53 9.86 25.42
N ARG A 54 3.41 10.41 26.27
CA ARG A 54 3.13 10.55 27.72
C ARG A 54 2.09 11.62 28.06
N SER A 55 1.86 12.62 27.21
CA SER A 55 0.82 13.63 27.46
C SER A 55 -0.58 13.15 27.06
N VAL A 56 -0.67 12.22 26.11
CA VAL A 56 -1.93 11.58 25.69
C VAL A 56 -2.36 10.47 26.67
N VAL A 57 -1.42 9.72 27.25
CA VAL A 57 -1.72 8.58 28.14
C VAL A 57 -1.72 8.96 29.64
N GLY A 58 -1.23 10.14 30.01
CA GLY A 58 -0.95 10.50 31.40
C GLY A 58 -1.78 11.63 31.99
N ASN A 59 -3.03 11.36 32.40
CA ASN A 59 -3.67 11.87 33.64
C ASN A 59 -5.18 11.59 33.67
N GLY A 60 -5.63 10.70 34.57
CA GLY A 60 -7.06 10.43 34.71
C GLY A 60 -7.50 9.63 35.95
N ALA A 61 -6.73 9.63 37.04
CA ALA A 61 -7.25 9.17 38.33
C ALA A 61 -7.98 10.33 39.03
N CYS A 62 -9.29 10.46 38.84
CA CYS A 62 -10.11 11.33 39.69
C CYS A 62 -11.49 10.71 39.97
N ARG A 63 -11.66 10.23 41.21
CA ARG A 63 -12.97 9.91 41.80
C ARG A 63 -13.68 11.21 42.15
N ALA A 64 -14.84 11.46 41.56
CA ALA A 64 -15.81 12.43 42.08
C ALA A 64 -17.23 11.85 42.04
N ARG A 65 -17.76 11.51 43.22
CA ARG A 65 -19.21 11.39 43.47
C ARG A 65 -19.78 12.81 43.54
N HIS A 66 -20.83 13.12 42.79
CA HIS A 66 -21.94 13.95 43.29
C HIS A 66 -23.15 14.00 42.32
N THR A 67 -24.28 13.47 42.81
CA THR A 67 -25.66 13.99 42.73
C THR A 67 -26.16 14.67 41.45
N LEU A 68 -26.96 13.91 40.68
CA LEU A 68 -27.93 14.43 39.71
C LEU A 68 -29.04 15.22 40.42
N ARG A 69 -29.19 16.50 40.07
CA ARG A 69 -30.37 17.31 40.38
C ARG A 69 -31.12 17.53 39.07
N ALA A 70 -32.35 17.02 39.02
CA ALA A 70 -33.24 17.09 37.86
C ALA A 70 -33.53 18.55 37.47
N TYR A 71 -33.45 18.83 36.16
CA TYR A 71 -34.08 19.99 35.56
C TYR A 71 -34.96 19.52 34.40
N ASN A 72 -36.27 19.57 34.63
CA ASN A 72 -37.30 19.30 33.63
C ASN A 72 -37.41 20.50 32.68
N GLY A 73 -37.03 20.30 31.43
CA GLY A 73 -37.26 21.24 30.33
C GLY A 73 -37.76 20.46 29.12
N THR A 74 -39.08 20.47 28.93
CA THR A 74 -39.80 19.78 27.87
C THR A 74 -39.55 20.41 26.49
N ASN A 75 -38.95 19.65 25.58
CA ASN A 75 -39.20 19.74 24.14
C ASN A 75 -38.99 18.36 23.52
N LYS A 76 -40.08 17.57 23.47
CA LYS A 76 -40.12 16.29 22.78
C LYS A 76 -40.28 16.53 21.28
N ALA A 77 -39.18 16.52 20.55
CA ALA A 77 -39.17 16.02 19.17
C ALA A 77 -38.50 14.65 19.22
N ALA A 78 -39.31 13.61 19.43
CA ALA A 78 -38.84 12.24 19.37
C ALA A 78 -38.59 11.89 17.90
N PHE A 79 -37.35 11.98 17.45
CA PHE A 79 -36.90 11.11 16.36
C PHE A 79 -36.78 9.71 16.96
N SER A 80 -37.83 8.91 16.84
CA SER A 80 -37.70 7.48 17.02
C SER A 80 -36.84 6.96 15.87
N VAL A 81 -35.55 6.78 16.12
CA VAL A 81 -34.78 5.81 15.34
C VAL A 81 -35.42 4.48 15.68
N ALA A 82 -36.14 3.89 14.73
CA ALA A 82 -36.57 2.51 14.87
C ALA A 82 -35.32 1.69 15.18
N SER A 83 -35.25 1.05 16.35
CA SER A 83 -34.37 -0.09 16.52
C SER A 83 -34.71 -1.02 15.36
N PRO A 84 -33.76 -1.42 14.51
CA PRO A 84 -34.06 -2.46 13.55
C PRO A 84 -34.49 -3.66 14.37
N ASP A 85 -35.74 -4.08 14.17
CA ASP A 85 -36.19 -5.41 14.54
C ASP A 85 -35.08 -6.38 14.13
N LYS A 86 -34.71 -7.30 15.02
CA LYS A 86 -33.70 -8.32 14.78
C LYS A 86 -33.98 -9.01 13.44
N VAL A 87 -33.34 -8.56 12.38
CA VAL A 87 -33.11 -9.41 11.22
C VAL A 87 -32.20 -10.49 11.79
N ASP A 88 -32.69 -11.73 11.84
CA ASP A 88 -31.83 -12.89 12.07
C ASP A 88 -30.89 -12.96 10.87
N VAL A 89 -29.83 -12.17 10.93
CA VAL A 89 -28.77 -12.11 9.94
C VAL A 89 -28.01 -13.42 10.11
N GLN A 90 -28.36 -14.43 9.29
CA GLN A 90 -27.72 -15.73 9.32
C GLN A 90 -26.31 -15.60 8.74
N ILE A 91 -25.32 -15.52 9.62
CA ILE A 91 -23.91 -15.63 9.26
C ILE A 91 -23.60 -17.10 8.94
N PRO A 92 -22.81 -17.40 7.90
CA PRO A 92 -22.39 -18.77 7.63
C PRO A 92 -21.73 -19.43 8.85
N VAL A 93 -22.10 -20.68 9.11
CA VAL A 93 -21.55 -21.46 10.23
C VAL A 93 -20.16 -21.96 9.85
N ALA A 94 -19.23 -21.90 10.80
CA ALA A 94 -17.89 -22.44 10.59
C ALA A 94 -17.91 -23.95 10.32
N VAL A 95 -16.96 -24.38 9.50
CA VAL A 95 -16.74 -25.78 9.17
C VAL A 95 -16.28 -26.53 10.42
N SER A 96 -16.77 -27.74 10.65
CA SER A 96 -16.29 -28.54 11.79
C SER A 96 -14.80 -28.91 11.59
N PRO A 97 -14.02 -29.08 12.68
CA PRO A 97 -12.61 -29.48 12.57
C PRO A 97 -12.38 -30.75 11.74
N GLU A 98 -13.31 -31.71 11.78
CA GLU A 98 -13.25 -32.95 11.00
C GLU A 98 -13.40 -32.69 9.49
N VAL A 99 -14.31 -31.80 9.10
CA VAL A 99 -14.51 -31.41 7.71
C VAL A 99 -13.33 -30.57 7.22
N ALA A 100 -12.81 -29.65 8.04
CA ALA A 100 -11.59 -28.91 7.70
C ALA A 100 -10.41 -29.87 7.42
N LYS A 101 -10.23 -30.88 8.29
CA LYS A 101 -9.19 -31.90 8.13
C LYS A 101 -9.35 -32.74 6.86
N LYS A 102 -10.59 -33.05 6.45
CA LYS A 102 -10.88 -33.75 5.18
C LYS A 102 -10.34 -32.97 3.96
N HIS A 103 -10.32 -31.64 4.03
CA HIS A 103 -9.76 -30.78 2.99
C HIS A 103 -8.29 -30.41 3.20
N GLY A 104 -7.62 -31.00 4.20
CA GLY A 104 -6.20 -30.77 4.48
C GLY A 104 -5.92 -29.52 5.32
N PHE A 105 -6.90 -29.00 6.05
CA PHE A 105 -6.75 -27.82 6.90
C PHE A 105 -6.91 -28.15 8.38
N GLU A 106 -6.20 -27.41 9.23
CA GLU A 106 -6.43 -27.33 10.67
C GLU A 106 -6.93 -25.94 11.05
N VAL A 107 -7.82 -25.87 12.05
CA VAL A 107 -8.28 -24.60 12.62
C VAL A 107 -7.22 -24.11 13.61
N ILE A 108 -6.70 -22.91 13.39
CA ILE A 108 -5.71 -22.26 14.26
C ILE A 108 -6.41 -21.37 15.28
N LYS A 109 -7.39 -20.60 14.82
CA LYS A 109 -8.11 -19.61 15.64
C LYS A 109 -9.50 -19.39 15.07
N GLU A 110 -10.49 -19.28 15.94
CA GLU A 110 -11.85 -18.86 15.59
C GLU A 110 -12.27 -17.75 16.55
N GLU A 111 -12.78 -16.65 16.01
CA GLU A 111 -13.16 -15.48 16.79
C GLU A 111 -14.27 -14.69 16.11
N PHE A 112 -15.25 -14.27 16.91
CA PHE A 112 -16.28 -13.34 16.46
C PHE A 112 -15.82 -11.90 16.63
N VAL A 113 -15.67 -11.18 15.52
CA VAL A 113 -15.32 -9.75 15.50
C VAL A 113 -16.60 -8.93 15.49
N LYS A 114 -16.92 -8.34 16.64
CA LYS A 114 -18.21 -7.64 16.91
C LYS A 114 -18.38 -6.42 16.02
N GLU A 115 -17.29 -5.70 15.78
CA GLU A 115 -17.22 -4.46 15.00
C GLU A 115 -17.74 -4.63 13.57
N TYR A 116 -17.60 -5.84 13.02
CA TYR A 116 -18.06 -6.17 11.67
C TYR A 116 -19.15 -7.25 11.65
N GLY A 117 -19.64 -7.67 12.81
CA GLY A 117 -20.63 -8.74 12.95
C GLY A 117 -20.24 -10.00 12.17
N SER A 118 -18.97 -10.39 12.22
CA SER A 118 -18.40 -11.44 11.38
C SER A 118 -17.70 -12.51 12.23
N ASN A 119 -17.84 -13.79 11.85
CA ASN A 119 -17.06 -14.87 12.45
C ASN A 119 -15.80 -15.11 11.61
N CYS A 120 -14.62 -14.95 12.20
CA CYS A 120 -13.34 -15.08 11.53
C CYS A 120 -12.67 -16.39 11.94
N VAL A 121 -12.37 -17.26 10.97
CA VAL A 121 -11.68 -18.53 11.20
C VAL A 121 -10.36 -18.53 10.43
N LEU A 122 -9.25 -18.60 11.17
CA LEU A 122 -7.91 -18.77 10.63
C LEU A 122 -7.62 -20.26 10.53
N TYR A 123 -7.36 -20.73 9.31
CA TYR A 123 -6.94 -22.08 8.99
C TYR A 123 -5.48 -22.13 8.55
N ARG A 124 -4.85 -23.29 8.73
CA ARG A 124 -3.56 -23.63 8.13
C ARG A 124 -3.67 -24.91 7.34
N HIS A 125 -3.18 -24.90 6.10
CA HIS A 125 -3.09 -26.10 5.28
C HIS A 125 -1.93 -26.98 5.77
N THR A 126 -2.22 -28.24 6.11
CA THR A 126 -1.26 -29.13 6.78
C THR A 126 -0.09 -29.55 5.88
N GLY A 127 -0.29 -29.60 4.56
CA GLY A 127 0.75 -30.02 3.61
C GLY A 127 1.74 -28.92 3.26
N THR A 128 1.25 -27.68 3.11
CA THR A 128 2.06 -26.55 2.61
C THR A 128 2.38 -25.51 3.68
N GLY A 129 1.63 -25.48 4.78
CA GLY A 129 1.68 -24.39 5.77
C GLY A 129 0.96 -23.10 5.34
N ALA A 130 0.31 -23.08 4.17
CA ALA A 130 -0.43 -21.91 3.69
C ALA A 130 -1.55 -21.54 4.67
N GLU A 131 -1.75 -20.25 4.91
CA GLU A 131 -2.77 -19.77 5.84
C GLU A 131 -3.97 -19.19 5.09
N LEU A 132 -5.18 -19.44 5.62
CA LEU A 132 -6.44 -18.93 5.11
C LEU A 132 -7.19 -18.22 6.24
N MET A 133 -7.58 -16.97 6.01
CA MET A 133 -8.58 -16.28 6.82
C MET A 133 -9.93 -16.40 6.12
N SER A 134 -10.84 -17.18 6.70
CA SER A 134 -12.22 -17.31 6.25
C SER A 134 -13.11 -16.45 7.14
N VAL A 135 -13.55 -15.30 6.62
CA VAL A 135 -14.47 -14.39 7.28
C VAL A 135 -15.89 -14.71 6.83
N HIS A 136 -16.73 -15.12 7.78
CA HIS A 136 -18.14 -15.39 7.57
C HIS A 136 -18.90 -14.12 7.93
N SER A 137 -19.55 -13.54 6.93
CA SER A 137 -20.29 -12.29 7.06
C SER A 137 -21.59 -12.44 6.27
N ALA A 138 -22.67 -11.83 6.72
CA ALA A 138 -23.89 -11.75 5.93
C ALA A 138 -23.82 -10.58 4.95
N ASP A 139 -22.85 -10.67 4.05
CA ASP A 139 -22.64 -9.72 2.95
C ASP A 139 -22.61 -10.53 1.65
N GLU A 140 -23.53 -10.18 0.75
CA GLU A 140 -23.65 -10.84 -0.56
C GLU A 140 -22.41 -10.60 -1.43
N ASN A 141 -21.70 -9.48 -1.23
CA ASN A 141 -20.55 -9.08 -2.01
C ASN A 141 -19.28 -9.80 -1.52
N LYS A 142 -19.09 -11.02 -2.00
CA LYS A 142 -18.01 -11.91 -1.60
C LYS A 142 -16.68 -11.39 -2.11
N THR A 143 -15.63 -11.55 -1.33
CA THR A 143 -14.26 -11.17 -1.71
C THR A 143 -13.31 -12.33 -1.48
N PHE A 144 -12.41 -12.53 -2.45
CA PHE A 144 -11.26 -13.42 -2.33
C PHE A 144 -9.99 -12.62 -2.55
N GLY A 145 -8.89 -13.03 -1.92
CA GLY A 145 -7.56 -12.55 -2.27
C GLY A 145 -6.48 -13.58 -2.00
N ALA A 146 -5.49 -13.62 -2.89
CA ALA A 146 -4.21 -14.28 -2.64
C ALA A 146 -3.13 -13.20 -2.51
N VAL A 147 -2.41 -13.21 -1.40
CA VAL A 147 -1.34 -12.25 -1.11
C VAL A 147 -0.03 -12.99 -0.92
N PHE A 148 1.01 -12.54 -1.64
CA PHE A 148 2.35 -13.11 -1.58
C PHE A 148 3.31 -12.07 -1.04
N ARG A 149 4.23 -12.46 -0.16
CA ARG A 149 5.39 -11.61 0.15
C ARG A 149 6.36 -11.63 -1.02
N THR A 150 6.70 -10.46 -1.54
CA THR A 150 7.53 -10.27 -2.73
C THR A 150 8.61 -9.22 -2.49
N PRO A 151 9.48 -9.38 -1.46
CA PRO A 151 10.59 -8.47 -1.25
C PRO A 151 11.55 -8.51 -2.45
N VAL A 152 12.11 -7.35 -2.78
CA VAL A 152 13.03 -7.12 -3.90
C VAL A 152 14.38 -6.61 -3.41
N GLU A 153 15.42 -6.90 -4.19
CA GLU A 153 16.80 -6.47 -3.91
C GLU A 153 17.30 -5.43 -4.91
N ASP A 154 16.53 -5.17 -5.98
CA ASP A 154 16.86 -4.20 -7.03
C ASP A 154 15.60 -3.45 -7.50
N SER A 155 15.82 -2.48 -8.40
CA SER A 155 14.75 -1.65 -8.97
C SER A 155 14.35 -2.10 -10.38
N THR A 156 14.48 -3.39 -10.70
CA THR A 156 14.08 -3.92 -12.02
C THR A 156 12.56 -3.99 -12.18
N GLY A 157 11.79 -3.94 -11.09
CA GLY A 157 10.33 -4.02 -11.13
C GLY A 157 9.79 -5.42 -11.34
N VAL A 158 10.58 -6.47 -11.07
CA VAL A 158 10.17 -7.86 -11.28
C VAL A 158 8.82 -8.25 -10.65
N PRO A 159 8.43 -7.84 -9.41
CA PRO A 159 7.11 -8.21 -8.89
C PRO A 159 5.98 -7.51 -9.64
N HIS A 160 6.19 -6.29 -10.12
CA HIS A 160 5.19 -5.53 -10.87
C HIS A 160 5.00 -6.09 -12.28
N ILE A 161 6.08 -6.46 -12.96
CA ILE A 161 6.03 -7.12 -14.27
C ILE A 161 5.36 -8.49 -14.14
N LEU A 162 5.65 -9.24 -13.07
CA LEU A 162 5.01 -10.52 -12.81
C LEU A 162 3.53 -10.37 -12.48
N GLU A 163 3.16 -9.33 -11.72
CA GLU A 163 1.77 -9.01 -11.42
C GLU A 163 0.90 -8.88 -12.67
N HIS A 164 1.37 -8.14 -13.67
CA HIS A 164 0.75 -8.07 -14.99
C HIS A 164 0.79 -9.42 -15.73
N SER A 165 1.97 -10.05 -15.77
CA SER A 165 2.23 -11.19 -16.65
C SER A 165 1.48 -12.47 -16.25
N VAL A 166 1.23 -12.70 -14.96
CA VAL A 166 0.48 -13.90 -14.52
C VAL A 166 -0.98 -13.86 -14.98
N LEU A 167 -1.52 -12.67 -15.24
CA LEU A 167 -2.88 -12.46 -15.73
C LEU A 167 -3.01 -12.63 -17.25
N CYS A 168 -1.90 -12.91 -17.96
CA CYS A 168 -1.84 -13.15 -19.41
C CYS A 168 -1.93 -14.65 -19.78
N GLY A 169 -2.70 -15.41 -19.02
CA GLY A 169 -2.97 -16.82 -19.29
C GLY A 169 -2.23 -17.79 -18.37
N SER A 170 -2.88 -18.93 -18.14
CA SER A 170 -2.43 -19.97 -17.23
C SER A 170 -2.59 -21.37 -17.84
N ARG A 171 -2.18 -22.40 -17.13
CA ARG A 171 -2.31 -23.81 -17.54
C ARG A 171 -3.76 -24.19 -17.92
N LYS A 172 -4.73 -23.84 -17.07
CA LYS A 172 -6.16 -24.14 -17.24
C LYS A 172 -6.88 -23.15 -18.15
N TYR A 173 -6.41 -21.90 -18.19
CA TYR A 173 -6.98 -20.82 -19.00
C TYR A 173 -5.93 -20.28 -19.98
N PRO A 174 -5.59 -21.02 -21.05
CA PRO A 174 -4.46 -20.70 -21.92
C PRO A 174 -4.74 -19.61 -22.96
N ILE A 175 -5.85 -18.88 -22.84
CA ILE A 175 -6.15 -17.74 -23.72
C ILE A 175 -5.20 -16.57 -23.41
N LYS A 176 -5.05 -15.65 -24.37
CA LYS A 176 -4.02 -14.58 -24.28
C LYS A 176 -4.25 -13.62 -23.11
N GLU A 177 -5.49 -13.19 -22.88
CA GLU A 177 -5.82 -12.16 -21.89
C GLU A 177 -7.08 -12.56 -21.09
N PRO A 178 -7.03 -13.61 -20.24
CA PRO A 178 -8.19 -14.03 -19.45
C PRO A 178 -8.76 -12.92 -18.57
N PHE A 179 -7.88 -12.10 -17.96
CA PHE A 179 -8.29 -10.96 -17.13
C PHE A 179 -9.18 -9.97 -17.88
N VAL A 180 -8.84 -9.65 -19.14
CA VAL A 180 -9.63 -8.75 -19.99
C VAL A 180 -10.99 -9.35 -20.34
N GLU A 181 -11.05 -10.66 -20.58
CA GLU A 181 -12.31 -11.34 -20.83
C GLU A 181 -13.18 -11.41 -19.58
N LEU A 182 -12.61 -11.61 -18.40
CA LEU A 182 -13.33 -11.51 -17.12
C LEU A 182 -13.89 -10.10 -16.90
N MET A 183 -13.12 -9.04 -17.15
CA MET A 183 -13.63 -7.66 -17.04
C MET A 183 -14.87 -7.40 -17.90
N LYS A 184 -14.94 -8.02 -19.09
CA LYS A 184 -16.06 -7.82 -20.02
C LYS A 184 -17.27 -8.74 -19.75
N SER A 185 -17.05 -9.92 -19.17
CA SER A 185 -18.04 -11.01 -19.17
C SER A 185 -18.43 -11.53 -17.78
N SER A 186 -17.77 -11.08 -16.71
CA SER A 186 -18.13 -11.41 -15.33
C SER A 186 -19.12 -10.41 -14.73
N LEU A 187 -19.72 -10.78 -13.60
CA LEU A 187 -20.52 -9.90 -12.74
C LEU A 187 -19.69 -9.35 -11.57
N ASN A 188 -18.39 -9.16 -11.80
CA ASN A 188 -17.48 -8.68 -10.78
C ASN A 188 -17.93 -7.31 -10.23
N THR A 189 -17.78 -7.15 -8.92
CA THR A 189 -17.85 -5.86 -8.25
C THR A 189 -16.45 -5.27 -8.04
N PHE A 190 -15.42 -6.13 -8.09
CA PHE A 190 -14.03 -5.73 -8.06
C PHE A 190 -13.16 -6.77 -8.78
N LEU A 191 -12.24 -6.30 -9.62
CA LEU A 191 -11.26 -7.13 -10.30
C LEU A 191 -9.98 -6.31 -10.48
N ASN A 192 -8.92 -6.66 -9.76
CA ASN A 192 -7.65 -5.95 -9.88
C ASN A 192 -6.49 -6.81 -9.37
N ALA A 193 -5.29 -6.26 -9.42
CA ALA A 193 -4.11 -6.73 -8.73
C ALA A 193 -3.23 -5.53 -8.34
N PHE A 194 -2.44 -5.72 -7.28
CA PHE A 194 -1.68 -4.64 -6.65
C PHE A 194 -0.27 -5.08 -6.33
N THR A 195 0.70 -4.21 -6.63
CA THR A 195 2.10 -4.38 -6.21
C THR A 195 2.46 -3.33 -5.18
N TYR A 196 2.82 -3.81 -3.99
CA TYR A 196 3.39 -3.02 -2.89
C TYR A 196 4.91 -3.18 -2.87
N PRO A 197 5.63 -2.39 -2.05
CA PRO A 197 7.07 -2.55 -1.85
C PRO A 197 7.52 -3.93 -1.36
N ASP A 198 6.65 -4.72 -0.75
CA ASP A 198 6.97 -6.02 -0.15
C ASP A 198 5.93 -7.13 -0.34
N ARG A 199 4.84 -6.86 -1.06
CA ARG A 199 3.77 -7.83 -1.30
C ARG A 199 3.07 -7.60 -2.62
N THR A 200 2.53 -8.66 -3.19
CA THR A 200 1.66 -8.62 -4.37
C THR A 200 0.32 -9.24 -4.02
N CYS A 201 -0.78 -8.54 -4.32
CA CYS A 201 -2.14 -8.91 -3.94
C CYS A 201 -3.00 -9.12 -5.19
N TYR A 202 -3.77 -10.21 -5.20
CA TYR A 202 -4.69 -10.54 -6.30
C TYR A 202 -6.14 -10.69 -5.80
N PRO A 203 -6.85 -9.58 -5.55
CA PRO A 203 -8.22 -9.62 -5.08
C PRO A 203 -9.28 -9.64 -6.19
N VAL A 204 -10.36 -10.37 -5.93
CA VAL A 204 -11.59 -10.38 -6.75
C VAL A 204 -12.82 -10.29 -5.84
N ALA A 205 -13.89 -9.68 -6.34
CA ALA A 205 -15.16 -9.66 -5.64
C ALA A 205 -16.35 -9.76 -6.60
N SER A 206 -17.44 -10.37 -6.12
CA SER A 206 -18.70 -10.49 -6.86
C SER A 206 -19.87 -10.72 -5.90
N CYS A 207 -21.03 -10.12 -6.20
CA CYS A 207 -22.28 -10.44 -5.51
C CYS A 207 -22.86 -11.79 -5.96
N ASN A 208 -22.45 -12.30 -7.14
CA ASN A 208 -22.96 -13.56 -7.66
C ASN A 208 -22.02 -14.73 -7.26
N THR A 209 -22.53 -15.70 -6.50
CA THR A 209 -21.71 -16.81 -5.98
C THR A 209 -21.04 -17.65 -7.07
N ARG A 210 -21.71 -17.88 -8.21
CA ARG A 210 -21.13 -18.68 -9.29
C ARG A 210 -20.01 -17.91 -10.00
N ASP A 211 -20.26 -16.64 -10.27
CA ASP A 211 -19.27 -15.72 -10.84
C ASP A 211 -18.05 -15.59 -9.90
N PHE A 212 -18.29 -15.38 -8.60
CA PHE A 212 -17.25 -15.35 -7.58
C PHE A 212 -16.32 -16.56 -7.66
N TYR A 213 -16.85 -17.78 -7.66
CA TYR A 213 -16.02 -18.98 -7.77
C TYR A 213 -15.32 -19.12 -9.12
N ASN A 214 -15.91 -18.65 -10.22
CA ASN A 214 -15.21 -18.61 -11.51
C ASN A 214 -14.00 -17.65 -11.45
N LEU A 215 -14.16 -16.48 -10.83
CA LEU A 215 -13.08 -15.49 -10.66
C LEU A 215 -11.95 -16.07 -9.80
N VAL A 216 -12.30 -16.69 -8.66
CA VAL A 216 -11.34 -17.35 -7.76
C VAL A 216 -10.55 -18.44 -8.50
N ASP A 217 -11.24 -19.28 -9.28
CA ASP A 217 -10.62 -20.39 -10.01
C ASP A 217 -9.63 -19.88 -11.09
N VAL A 218 -9.99 -18.81 -11.83
CA VAL A 218 -9.08 -18.18 -12.80
C VAL A 218 -7.87 -17.55 -12.10
N TYR A 219 -8.08 -16.84 -11.00
CA TYR A 219 -7.01 -16.18 -10.27
C TYR A 219 -6.04 -17.16 -9.62
N LEU A 220 -6.53 -18.26 -9.03
CA LEU A 220 -5.70 -19.30 -8.45
C LEU A 220 -4.80 -19.97 -9.51
N ASP A 221 -5.35 -20.32 -10.67
CA ASP A 221 -4.54 -20.92 -11.73
C ASP A 221 -3.57 -19.90 -12.36
N ALA A 222 -3.95 -18.62 -12.45
CA ALA A 222 -3.08 -17.54 -12.90
C ALA A 222 -1.85 -17.39 -11.99
N VAL A 223 -2.03 -17.32 -10.67
CA VAL A 223 -0.90 -17.08 -9.76
C VAL A 223 -0.01 -18.32 -9.57
N PHE A 224 -0.58 -19.53 -9.55
CA PHE A 224 0.19 -20.76 -9.28
C PHE A 224 0.74 -21.43 -10.54
N TYR A 225 0.04 -21.35 -11.67
CA TYR A 225 0.43 -21.98 -12.93
C TYR A 225 0.38 -21.01 -14.12
N PRO A 226 1.03 -19.84 -14.03
CA PRO A 226 1.04 -18.87 -15.12
C PRO A 226 1.84 -19.39 -16.31
N ARG A 227 1.40 -19.05 -17.51
CA ARG A 227 2.16 -19.35 -18.72
C ARG A 227 3.48 -18.59 -18.76
N CYS A 228 3.51 -17.34 -18.27
CA CYS A 228 4.68 -16.48 -18.35
C CYS A 228 5.93 -17.08 -17.67
N ALA A 229 5.77 -17.89 -16.61
CA ALA A 229 6.86 -18.54 -15.89
C ALA A 229 7.14 -19.99 -16.33
N GLU A 230 6.38 -20.51 -17.32
CA GLU A 230 6.55 -21.88 -17.81
C GLU A 230 7.72 -21.97 -18.82
N LYS A 231 8.93 -22.23 -18.29
CA LYS A 231 10.18 -22.31 -19.07
C LYS A 231 10.18 -23.38 -20.18
N SER A 232 9.31 -24.39 -20.13
CA SER A 232 9.22 -25.45 -21.14
C SER A 232 8.72 -24.96 -22.50
N ASN A 233 8.04 -23.81 -22.56
CA ASN A 233 7.53 -23.26 -23.80
C ASN A 233 8.21 -21.92 -24.13
N PRO A 234 9.10 -21.89 -25.15
CA PRO A 234 9.89 -20.72 -25.47
C PRO A 234 9.04 -19.53 -25.97
N GLU A 235 7.80 -19.75 -26.40
CA GLU A 235 6.91 -18.67 -26.83
C GLU A 235 6.41 -17.82 -25.66
N ASN A 236 6.48 -18.33 -24.43
CA ASN A 236 5.98 -17.61 -23.24
C ASN A 236 6.85 -16.41 -22.86
N VAL A 237 8.11 -16.33 -23.33
CA VAL A 237 8.96 -15.13 -23.17
C VAL A 237 8.30 -13.87 -23.75
N LYS A 238 7.43 -14.03 -24.76
CA LYS A 238 6.72 -12.91 -25.38
C LYS A 238 5.74 -12.23 -24.43
N ILE A 239 5.25 -12.94 -23.40
CA ILE A 239 4.42 -12.33 -22.35
C ILE A 239 5.28 -11.39 -21.52
N PHE A 240 6.46 -11.85 -21.09
CA PHE A 240 7.44 -11.03 -20.39
C PHE A 240 7.88 -9.82 -21.22
N GLU A 241 8.16 -10.01 -22.51
CA GLU A 241 8.54 -8.92 -23.42
C GLU A 241 7.42 -7.89 -23.56
N GLN A 242 6.16 -8.33 -23.72
CA GLN A 242 5.00 -7.45 -23.86
C GLN A 242 4.76 -6.64 -22.58
N GLU A 243 4.64 -7.31 -21.44
CA GLU A 243 4.26 -6.67 -20.17
C GLU A 243 5.43 -5.96 -19.49
N GLY A 244 6.63 -6.52 -19.55
CA GLY A 244 7.83 -5.97 -18.95
C GLY A 244 8.55 -4.97 -19.85
N TRP A 245 9.48 -5.48 -20.65
CA TRP A 245 10.23 -4.67 -21.60
C TRP A 245 10.79 -5.50 -22.77
N HIS A 246 10.99 -4.85 -23.92
CA HIS A 246 11.66 -5.40 -25.09
C HIS A 246 12.25 -4.29 -25.96
N HIS A 247 13.09 -4.70 -26.92
CA HIS A 247 13.51 -3.83 -28.00
C HIS A 247 12.47 -3.87 -29.13
N GLU A 248 11.94 -2.70 -29.50
CA GLU A 248 11.06 -2.51 -30.63
C GLU A 248 11.81 -1.86 -31.79
N LEU A 249 11.50 -2.33 -33.00
CA LEU A 249 12.01 -1.75 -34.23
C LEU A 249 10.87 -1.54 -35.26
N ASP A 250 10.44 -0.29 -35.46
CA ASP A 250 9.36 0.06 -36.40
C ASP A 250 9.80 0.02 -37.88
N SER A 251 11.11 0.06 -38.14
CA SER A 251 11.70 -0.08 -39.48
C SER A 251 13.10 -0.69 -39.42
N PRO A 252 13.62 -1.32 -40.49
CA PRO A 252 14.94 -1.98 -40.46
C PRO A 252 16.15 -1.08 -40.12
N ASP A 253 15.94 0.22 -39.91
CA ASP A 253 16.95 1.19 -39.50
C ASP A 253 17.29 1.00 -38.00
N PRO A 254 18.50 0.52 -37.65
CA PRO A 254 18.89 0.28 -36.26
C PRO A 254 18.89 1.56 -35.39
N SER A 255 18.91 2.75 -36.00
CA SER A 255 18.81 4.01 -35.26
C SER A 255 17.43 4.27 -34.67
N GLN A 256 16.41 3.48 -35.07
CA GLN A 256 15.06 3.55 -34.53
C GLN A 256 14.78 2.54 -33.41
N LEU A 257 15.80 1.78 -32.97
CA LEU A 257 15.64 0.82 -31.88
C LEU A 257 15.23 1.55 -30.59
N GLN A 258 14.11 1.13 -29.99
CA GLN A 258 13.55 1.74 -28.78
C GLN A 258 13.18 0.67 -27.76
N TYR A 259 13.18 1.05 -26.48
CA TYR A 259 12.58 0.22 -25.44
C TYR A 259 11.06 0.43 -25.42
N LYS A 260 10.31 -0.66 -25.45
CA LYS A 260 8.85 -0.70 -25.23
C LYS A 260 8.52 -1.76 -24.17
N GLY A 261 7.29 -1.73 -23.68
CA GLY A 261 6.77 -2.61 -22.62
C GLY A 261 5.65 -1.91 -21.87
N VAL A 262 4.68 -2.65 -21.32
CA VAL A 262 3.56 -2.06 -20.57
C VAL A 262 4.07 -1.39 -19.30
N VAL A 263 4.70 -2.14 -18.41
CA VAL A 263 5.26 -1.66 -17.14
C VAL A 263 6.37 -0.65 -17.36
N PHE A 264 7.25 -0.87 -18.35
CA PHE A 264 8.29 0.11 -18.69
C PHE A 264 7.70 1.51 -18.99
N ASN A 265 6.62 1.58 -19.76
CA ASN A 265 5.99 2.86 -20.10
C ASN A 265 5.13 3.41 -18.97
N GLU A 266 4.47 2.55 -18.19
CA GLU A 266 3.75 2.94 -16.98
C GLU A 266 4.68 3.62 -15.98
N MET A 267 5.83 3.01 -15.69
CA MET A 267 6.79 3.55 -14.74
C MET A 267 7.48 4.82 -15.23
N LYS A 268 7.65 5.01 -16.54
CA LYS A 268 8.02 6.33 -17.09
C LYS A 268 6.96 7.39 -16.79
N GLY A 269 5.67 7.02 -16.82
CA GLY A 269 4.58 7.88 -16.39
C GLY A 269 4.64 8.20 -14.90
N VAL A 270 4.85 7.21 -14.04
CA VAL A 270 5.00 7.39 -12.58
C VAL A 270 6.19 8.31 -12.27
N TYR A 271 7.34 8.10 -12.91
CA TYR A 271 8.54 8.91 -12.74
C TYR A 271 8.42 10.34 -13.30
N SER A 272 7.37 10.63 -14.08
CA SER A 272 7.09 12.00 -14.54
C SER A 272 6.31 12.84 -13.51
N SER A 273 5.78 12.21 -12.44
CA SER A 273 5.07 12.88 -11.36
C SER A 273 6.03 13.29 -10.22
N PRO A 274 6.20 14.59 -9.93
CA PRO A 274 7.05 15.04 -8.83
C PRO A 274 6.61 14.51 -7.46
N ASP A 275 5.30 14.40 -7.21
CA ASP A 275 4.76 13.82 -5.97
C ASP A 275 5.16 12.33 -5.84
N SER A 276 5.13 11.56 -6.94
CA SER A 276 5.56 10.15 -6.94
C SER A 276 7.07 10.01 -6.74
N VAL A 277 7.87 10.88 -7.37
CA VAL A 277 9.32 10.94 -7.15
C VAL A 277 9.62 11.25 -5.69
N LEU A 278 8.93 12.23 -5.08
CA LEU A 278 9.11 12.56 -3.67
C LEU A 278 8.81 11.38 -2.76
N GLY A 279 7.67 10.70 -2.95
CA GLY A 279 7.28 9.53 -2.15
C GLY A 279 8.35 8.43 -2.19
N ARG A 280 8.82 8.09 -3.41
CA ARG A 280 9.90 7.11 -3.60
C ARG A 280 11.19 7.53 -2.90
N VAL A 281 11.63 8.77 -3.09
CA VAL A 281 12.87 9.28 -2.47
C VAL A 281 12.77 9.27 -0.94
N CYS A 282 11.62 9.65 -0.38
CA CYS A 282 11.39 9.61 1.07
C CYS A 282 11.48 8.16 1.60
N GLN A 283 10.82 7.21 0.93
CA GLN A 283 10.87 5.80 1.33
C GLN A 283 12.30 5.26 1.27
N GLN A 284 13.01 5.47 0.17
CA GLN A 284 14.39 4.98 -0.01
C GLN A 284 15.38 5.63 0.97
N ALA A 285 15.16 6.90 1.32
CA ALA A 285 15.96 7.60 2.32
C ALA A 285 15.75 7.05 3.74
N LEU A 286 14.51 6.67 4.08
CA LEU A 286 14.17 6.09 5.38
C LEU A 286 14.66 4.64 5.51
N PHE A 287 14.63 3.86 4.43
CA PHE A 287 14.84 2.41 4.46
C PHE A 287 15.94 1.89 3.49
N PRO A 288 17.16 2.43 3.52
CA PRO A 288 18.18 2.14 2.51
C PRO A 288 18.76 0.72 2.55
N GLU A 289 18.55 -0.06 3.62
CA GLU A 289 19.19 -1.37 3.82
C GLU A 289 18.24 -2.56 3.64
N ILE A 290 16.96 -2.32 3.30
CA ILE A 290 15.93 -3.36 3.14
C ILE A 290 15.17 -3.17 1.81
N THR A 291 14.20 -4.05 1.52
CA THR A 291 13.40 -4.03 0.27
C THR A 291 12.78 -2.67 -0.08
N TYR A 292 12.50 -1.83 0.91
CA TYR A 292 11.94 -0.49 0.72
C TYR A 292 12.96 0.54 0.18
N GLY A 293 14.25 0.19 0.17
CA GLY A 293 15.36 0.99 -0.36
C GLY A 293 15.47 0.97 -1.88
N VAL A 294 14.70 0.12 -2.56
CA VAL A 294 14.61 0.01 -4.02
C VAL A 294 13.17 0.23 -4.48
N ASP A 295 12.94 0.28 -5.80
CA ASP A 295 11.59 0.46 -6.36
C ASP A 295 11.03 -0.86 -6.90
N SER A 296 10.09 -1.46 -6.16
CA SER A 296 9.39 -2.68 -6.56
C SER A 296 8.52 -2.50 -7.81
N GLY A 297 8.14 -1.25 -8.14
CA GLY A 297 7.44 -0.91 -9.37
C GLY A 297 8.32 -0.97 -10.61
N GLY A 298 9.61 -0.77 -10.42
CA GLY A 298 10.60 -0.70 -11.48
C GLY A 298 11.01 0.72 -11.82
N ASP A 299 12.30 1.01 -11.69
CA ASP A 299 12.88 2.23 -12.22
C ASP A 299 13.12 2.06 -13.72
N PRO A 300 12.62 2.95 -14.60
CA PRO A 300 12.84 2.83 -16.03
C PRO A 300 14.31 2.74 -16.47
N ARG A 301 15.26 3.16 -15.63
CA ARG A 301 16.70 3.02 -15.88
C ARG A 301 17.23 1.60 -15.63
N TYR A 302 16.52 0.80 -14.84
CA TYR A 302 16.92 -0.54 -14.40
C TYR A 302 15.95 -1.65 -14.84
N ILE A 303 14.71 -1.33 -15.26
CA ILE A 303 13.76 -2.32 -15.79
C ILE A 303 14.38 -3.15 -16.92
N THR A 304 15.18 -2.51 -17.78
CA THR A 304 15.83 -3.16 -18.93
C THR A 304 16.96 -4.12 -18.54
N ASP A 305 17.33 -4.18 -17.26
CA ASP A 305 18.34 -5.12 -16.77
C ASP A 305 17.71 -6.46 -16.36
N LEU A 306 16.38 -6.54 -16.24
CA LEU A 306 15.66 -7.77 -15.89
C LEU A 306 15.76 -8.79 -17.01
N THR A 307 16.29 -9.98 -16.71
CA THR A 307 16.25 -11.12 -17.64
C THR A 307 15.02 -11.99 -17.43
N TYR A 308 14.65 -12.74 -18.47
CA TYR A 308 13.54 -13.68 -18.39
C TYR A 308 13.77 -14.80 -17.35
N GLU A 309 15.03 -15.22 -17.17
CA GLU A 309 15.40 -16.21 -16.16
C GLU A 309 15.14 -15.67 -14.75
N GLN A 310 15.60 -14.45 -14.45
CA GLN A 310 15.35 -13.78 -13.17
C GLN A 310 13.85 -13.60 -12.91
N PHE A 311 13.09 -13.23 -13.95
CA PHE A 311 11.64 -13.12 -13.89
C PHE A 311 10.96 -14.46 -13.50
N CYS A 312 11.36 -15.55 -14.14
CA CYS A 312 10.81 -16.88 -13.82
C CYS A 312 11.27 -17.39 -12.45
N ASP A 313 12.51 -17.13 -12.08
CA ASP A 313 13.07 -17.53 -10.78
C ASP A 313 12.35 -16.79 -9.64
N PHE A 314 12.02 -15.50 -9.83
CA PHE A 314 11.23 -14.73 -8.88
C PHE A 314 9.84 -15.34 -8.65
N HIS A 315 9.14 -15.76 -9.71
CA HIS A 315 7.88 -16.50 -9.56
C HIS A 315 8.07 -17.79 -8.75
N SER A 316 9.06 -18.60 -9.13
CA SER A 316 9.36 -19.86 -8.45
C SER A 316 9.68 -19.67 -6.95
N ASP A 317 10.36 -18.59 -6.60
CA ASP A 317 10.79 -18.31 -5.23
C ASP A 317 9.66 -17.79 -4.34
N PHE A 318 8.79 -16.92 -4.88
CA PHE A 318 7.84 -16.16 -4.08
C PHE A 318 6.36 -16.56 -4.26
N TYR A 319 5.98 -17.23 -5.34
CA TYR A 319 4.58 -17.62 -5.62
C TYR A 319 4.23 -19.03 -5.13
N HIS A 320 5.03 -19.58 -4.22
CA HIS A 320 4.76 -20.86 -3.58
C HIS A 320 3.68 -20.73 -2.48
N PRO A 321 2.72 -21.68 -2.34
CA PRO A 321 1.64 -21.55 -1.36
C PRO A 321 2.06 -21.36 0.10
N SER A 322 3.20 -21.90 0.52
CA SER A 322 3.76 -21.66 1.87
C SER A 322 3.99 -20.18 2.17
N ASN A 323 4.21 -19.36 1.15
CA ASN A 323 4.38 -17.91 1.24
C ASN A 323 3.07 -17.13 1.05
N THR A 324 1.94 -17.82 0.82
CA THR A 324 0.67 -17.17 0.50
C THR A 324 -0.18 -16.96 1.75
N ARG A 325 -0.87 -15.82 1.80
CA ARG A 325 -2.01 -15.57 2.69
C ARG A 325 -3.28 -15.52 1.85
N PHE A 326 -4.21 -16.44 2.11
CA PHE A 326 -5.50 -16.48 1.43
C PHE A 326 -6.57 -15.79 2.26
N TRP A 327 -7.43 -15.03 1.61
CA TRP A 327 -8.56 -14.35 2.22
C TRP A 327 -9.84 -14.77 1.53
N PHE A 328 -10.87 -15.10 2.33
CA PHE A 328 -12.25 -15.23 1.85
C PHE A 328 -13.18 -14.44 2.78
N TYR A 329 -14.15 -13.74 2.18
CA TYR A 329 -15.16 -12.96 2.88
C TYR A 329 -16.51 -13.11 2.18
N GLY A 330 -17.58 -13.18 2.96
CA GLY A 330 -18.96 -13.12 2.46
C GLY A 330 -19.87 -14.19 3.03
N ASP A 331 -21.05 -14.30 2.43
CA ASP A 331 -22.15 -15.19 2.82
C ASP A 331 -22.15 -16.57 2.11
N ASP A 332 -21.11 -16.88 1.33
CA ASP A 332 -20.98 -18.18 0.66
C ASP A 332 -20.60 -19.32 1.62
N ASP A 333 -20.73 -20.55 1.12
CA ASP A 333 -20.48 -21.78 1.89
C ASP A 333 -18.99 -21.92 2.28
N PRO A 334 -18.66 -21.96 3.59
CA PRO A 334 -17.29 -22.10 4.04
C PRO A 334 -16.59 -23.42 3.66
N GLU A 335 -17.32 -24.55 3.51
CA GLU A 335 -16.69 -25.82 3.08
C GLU A 335 -16.17 -25.71 1.63
N THR A 336 -16.95 -25.07 0.75
CA THR A 336 -16.57 -24.81 -0.64
C THR A 336 -15.25 -24.03 -0.74
N ARG A 337 -14.98 -23.08 0.17
CA ARG A 337 -13.71 -22.32 0.21
C ARG A 337 -12.51 -23.24 0.43
N LEU A 338 -12.64 -24.17 1.39
CA LEU A 338 -11.60 -25.16 1.70
C LEU A 338 -11.41 -26.15 0.55
N GLU A 339 -12.51 -26.60 -0.08
CA GLU A 339 -12.45 -27.48 -1.25
C GLU A 339 -11.69 -26.84 -2.42
N ILE A 340 -12.02 -25.59 -2.75
CA ILE A 340 -11.37 -24.84 -3.84
C ILE A 340 -9.87 -24.77 -3.60
N LEU A 341 -9.43 -24.31 -2.41
CA LEU A 341 -8.00 -24.21 -2.12
C LEU A 341 -7.32 -25.58 -2.08
N SER A 342 -7.92 -26.58 -1.43
CA SER A 342 -7.38 -27.94 -1.34
C SER A 342 -7.05 -28.52 -2.73
N ASN A 343 -7.88 -28.23 -3.74
CA ASN A 343 -7.66 -28.67 -5.11
C ASN A 343 -6.40 -28.10 -5.78
N TYR A 344 -5.94 -26.92 -5.37
CA TYR A 344 -4.69 -26.31 -5.84
C TYR A 344 -3.51 -26.68 -4.94
N LEU A 345 -3.72 -26.68 -3.62
CA LEU A 345 -2.64 -26.87 -2.64
C LEU A 345 -2.10 -28.30 -2.58
N LYS A 346 -2.88 -29.30 -3.04
CA LYS A 346 -2.45 -30.71 -3.08
C LYS A 346 -1.24 -30.99 -3.97
N ASP A 347 -0.93 -30.09 -4.90
CA ASP A 347 0.17 -30.23 -5.86
C ASP A 347 1.51 -29.73 -5.27
N PHE A 348 1.52 -29.25 -4.02
CA PHE A 348 2.66 -28.62 -3.37
C PHE A 348 3.00 -29.25 -2.01
N GLU A 349 4.27 -29.18 -1.64
CA GLU A 349 4.80 -29.56 -0.33
C GLU A 349 5.31 -28.32 0.40
N ALA A 350 5.43 -28.36 1.72
CA ALA A 350 5.92 -27.21 2.49
C ALA A 350 7.32 -26.73 2.03
N ASN A 351 7.47 -25.41 1.87
CA ASN A 351 8.71 -24.77 1.48
C ASN A 351 9.17 -23.74 2.55
N GLN A 352 9.78 -24.23 3.64
CA GLN A 352 10.26 -23.34 4.70
C GLN A 352 11.37 -22.39 4.23
N ALA A 353 12.22 -22.83 3.31
CA ALA A 353 13.30 -21.99 2.79
C ALA A 353 12.75 -20.76 2.04
N GLY A 354 11.70 -20.94 1.24
CA GLY A 354 11.00 -19.85 0.57
C GLY A 354 10.31 -18.90 1.57
N VAL A 355 9.73 -19.44 2.65
CA VAL A 355 9.12 -18.63 3.72
C VAL A 355 10.15 -17.73 4.42
N GLU A 356 11.34 -18.25 4.73
CA GLU A 356 12.42 -17.44 5.32
C GLU A 356 12.96 -16.40 4.32
N LYS A 357 13.10 -16.78 3.04
CA LYS A 357 13.56 -15.88 1.98
C LYS A 357 12.59 -14.71 1.76
N SER A 358 11.29 -14.95 1.90
CA SER A 358 10.26 -13.93 1.70
C SER A 358 10.03 -13.00 2.89
N ARG A 359 10.72 -13.23 4.02
CA ARG A 359 10.52 -12.42 5.22
C ARG A 359 11.00 -10.99 5.00
N VAL A 360 10.08 -10.04 5.12
CA VAL A 360 10.39 -8.60 5.05
C VAL A 360 11.19 -8.22 6.29
N LEU A 361 12.34 -7.57 6.11
CA LEU A 361 13.22 -7.17 7.23
C LEU A 361 12.87 -5.77 7.76
N THR A 362 13.40 -5.43 8.93
CA THR A 362 13.31 -4.09 9.52
C THR A 362 14.61 -3.31 9.29
N GLN A 363 14.49 -2.02 9.03
CA GLN A 363 15.57 -1.05 9.00
C GLN A 363 15.95 -0.62 10.42
N LYS A 364 17.25 -0.59 10.69
CA LYS A 364 17.77 0.00 11.91
C LYS A 364 17.62 1.52 11.86
N LYS A 365 17.00 2.10 12.89
CA LYS A 365 16.88 3.56 13.05
C LYS A 365 18.24 4.24 13.02
N PHE A 366 18.32 5.39 12.35
CA PHE A 366 19.54 6.20 12.31
C PHE A 366 19.82 6.84 13.67
N THR A 367 21.11 7.03 13.96
CA THR A 367 21.57 7.71 15.18
C THR A 367 21.56 9.23 15.06
N GLU A 368 21.52 9.74 13.84
CA GLU A 368 21.50 11.17 13.50
C GLU A 368 20.60 11.42 12.28
N PRO A 369 19.98 12.62 12.16
CA PRO A 369 19.21 12.99 10.98
C PRO A 369 20.07 12.95 9.71
N ARG A 370 19.45 12.62 8.58
CA ARG A 370 20.08 12.60 7.26
C ARG A 370 19.35 13.55 6.34
N THR A 371 20.10 14.22 5.47
CA THR A 371 19.55 15.05 4.40
C THR A 371 19.81 14.36 3.07
N VAL A 372 18.76 14.17 2.28
CA VAL A 372 18.82 13.61 0.93
C VAL A 372 18.29 14.66 -0.04
N THR A 373 18.96 14.80 -1.19
CA THR A 373 18.55 15.70 -2.26
C THR A 373 18.48 14.90 -3.55
N ASP A 374 17.35 15.00 -4.25
CA ASP A 374 17.14 14.41 -5.56
C ASP A 374 16.42 15.42 -6.46
N TYR A 375 16.32 15.11 -7.75
CA TYR A 375 15.80 15.99 -8.78
C TYR A 375 14.61 15.34 -9.49
N TYR A 376 13.69 16.18 -9.95
CA TYR A 376 12.55 15.76 -10.75
C TYR A 376 12.53 16.52 -12.08
N ALA A 377 11.86 15.96 -13.08
CA ALA A 377 11.75 16.58 -14.39
C ALA A 377 10.78 17.76 -14.35
N VAL A 378 11.14 18.86 -15.01
CA VAL A 378 10.27 20.01 -15.27
C VAL A 378 10.02 20.14 -16.78
N SER A 379 8.88 20.72 -17.16
CA SER A 379 8.58 20.95 -18.57
C SER A 379 9.55 21.98 -19.18
N GLU A 380 9.78 21.92 -20.50
CA GLU A 380 10.60 22.94 -21.20
C GLU A 380 9.99 24.35 -21.06
N SER A 381 8.67 24.46 -20.92
CA SER A 381 7.99 25.73 -20.64
C SER A 381 8.27 26.28 -19.24
N GLU A 382 8.80 25.46 -18.34
CA GLU A 382 9.20 25.80 -16.97
C GLU A 382 10.72 25.73 -16.79
N ASP A 383 11.48 25.81 -17.90
CA ASP A 383 12.94 25.73 -17.89
C ASP A 383 13.53 26.75 -16.89
N PRO A 384 14.26 26.27 -15.85
CA PRO A 384 14.91 27.10 -14.85
C PRO A 384 15.89 28.14 -15.39
N SER A 385 16.36 27.97 -16.62
CA SER A 385 17.22 28.94 -17.31
C SER A 385 16.46 30.15 -17.89
N GLN A 386 15.14 30.05 -18.00
CA GLN A 386 14.23 31.08 -18.54
C GLN A 386 13.39 31.74 -17.44
N ALA A 387 13.06 31.02 -16.37
CA ALA A 387 12.30 31.52 -15.22
C ALA A 387 13.10 31.32 -13.93
N GLY A 388 13.53 32.40 -13.29
CA GLY A 388 14.27 32.38 -12.01
C GLY A 388 13.45 31.90 -10.80
N GLN A 389 12.63 30.86 -10.95
CA GLN A 389 11.74 30.30 -9.94
C GLN A 389 11.85 28.77 -9.96
N GLN A 390 13.04 28.25 -9.66
CA GLN A 390 13.15 26.84 -9.31
C GLN A 390 12.30 26.59 -8.06
N LYS A 391 11.44 25.58 -8.14
CA LYS A 391 10.61 25.13 -7.03
C LYS A 391 11.15 23.81 -6.49
N ALA A 392 10.99 23.63 -5.19
CA ALA A 392 11.37 22.41 -4.49
C ALA A 392 10.19 21.85 -3.70
N TYR A 393 10.30 20.55 -3.43
CA TYR A 393 9.52 19.83 -2.44
C TYR A 393 10.45 19.59 -1.26
N VAL A 394 9.97 19.89 -0.05
CA VAL A 394 10.76 19.73 1.18
C VAL A 394 9.92 18.95 2.17
N ASN A 395 10.35 17.74 2.50
CA ASN A 395 9.74 16.89 3.51
C ASN A 395 10.70 16.64 4.67
N VAL A 396 10.14 16.55 5.87
CA VAL A 396 10.77 15.97 7.05
C VAL A 396 10.04 14.66 7.33
N ASN A 397 10.82 13.58 7.49
CA ASN A 397 10.29 12.22 7.54
C ASN A 397 10.84 11.47 8.76
N TRP A 398 10.01 10.65 9.39
CA TRP A 398 10.36 9.85 10.57
C TRP A 398 9.94 8.39 10.39
N VAL A 399 10.79 7.47 10.85
CA VAL A 399 10.38 6.11 11.22
C VAL A 399 9.91 6.15 12.66
N LEU A 400 8.64 5.78 12.90
CA LEU A 400 7.99 5.93 14.21
C LEU A 400 8.32 4.76 15.14
N GLU A 401 8.22 3.52 14.63
CA GLU A 401 8.44 2.31 15.41
C GLU A 401 9.47 1.34 14.81
N ASP A 402 9.96 0.42 15.64
CA ASP A 402 10.93 -0.61 15.23
C ASP A 402 10.27 -1.77 14.44
N ASP A 403 8.97 -1.97 14.62
CA ASP A 403 8.15 -2.97 13.94
C ASP A 403 6.73 -2.38 13.74
N VAL A 404 5.77 -3.21 13.31
CA VAL A 404 4.37 -2.78 13.17
C VAL A 404 3.80 -2.21 14.47
N PHE A 405 2.83 -1.30 14.37
CA PHE A 405 2.12 -0.81 15.55
C PHE A 405 1.33 -1.93 16.24
N ASP A 406 1.29 -1.90 17.57
CA ASP A 406 0.20 -2.50 18.33
C ASP A 406 -1.07 -1.64 18.20
N LEU A 407 -2.22 -2.22 18.53
CA LEU A 407 -3.52 -1.56 18.36
C LEU A 407 -3.63 -0.20 19.09
N GLU A 408 -3.18 -0.12 20.34
CA GLU A 408 -3.28 1.13 21.12
C GLU A 408 -2.43 2.23 20.47
N THR A 409 -1.20 1.87 20.09
CA THR A 409 -0.28 2.78 19.41
C THR A 409 -0.82 3.21 18.05
N GLN A 410 -1.38 2.29 17.25
CA GLN A 410 -1.97 2.60 15.95
C GLN A 410 -3.11 3.61 16.07
N LEU A 411 -4.06 3.37 16.99
CA LEU A 411 -5.17 4.28 17.25
C LEU A 411 -4.66 5.65 17.74
N ALA A 412 -3.72 5.67 18.68
CA ALA A 412 -3.15 6.89 19.20
C ALA A 412 -2.48 7.75 18.11
N PHE A 413 -1.72 7.12 17.20
CA PHE A 413 -1.13 7.83 16.06
C PHE A 413 -2.18 8.26 15.04
N GLY A 414 -3.24 7.48 14.81
CA GLY A 414 -4.36 7.90 13.98
C GLY A 414 -5.07 9.15 14.51
N PHE A 415 -5.35 9.21 15.82
CA PHE A 415 -5.88 10.41 16.47
C PHE A 415 -4.90 11.58 16.36
N LEU A 416 -3.60 11.33 16.59
CA LEU A 416 -2.58 12.36 16.51
C LEU A 416 -2.46 12.94 15.10
N ASP A 417 -2.45 12.09 14.06
CA ASP A 417 -2.39 12.53 12.66
C ASP A 417 -3.58 13.42 12.30
N PHE A 418 -4.80 13.01 12.67
CA PHE A 418 -5.99 13.82 12.45
C PHE A 418 -5.92 15.17 13.19
N ILE A 419 -5.48 15.17 14.44
CA ILE A 419 -5.30 16.41 15.21
C ILE A 419 -4.28 17.32 14.52
N LEU A 420 -3.16 16.80 14.04
CA LEU A 420 -2.08 17.58 13.42
C LEU A 420 -2.43 18.09 12.01
N LEU A 421 -3.14 17.29 11.21
CA LEU A 421 -3.27 17.51 9.77
C LEU A 421 -4.69 17.41 9.21
N GLY A 422 -5.61 16.73 9.90
CA GLY A 422 -6.91 16.29 9.36
C GLY A 422 -7.87 17.40 8.90
N THR A 423 -7.70 18.63 9.39
CA THR A 423 -8.53 19.78 9.01
C THR A 423 -7.70 21.00 8.64
N SER A 424 -8.29 22.01 7.99
CA SER A 424 -7.61 23.29 7.74
C SER A 424 -7.28 24.07 9.02
N GLY A 425 -7.97 23.76 10.13
CA GLY A 425 -7.70 24.31 11.45
C GLY A 425 -6.64 23.56 12.24
N SER A 426 -6.20 22.38 11.78
CA SER A 426 -5.21 21.57 12.46
C SER A 426 -3.86 22.30 12.54
N PRO A 427 -3.18 22.31 13.70
CA PRO A 427 -2.14 23.29 14.00
C PRO A 427 -0.91 23.15 13.11
N LEU A 428 -0.48 21.92 12.79
CA LEU A 428 0.68 21.71 11.91
C LEU A 428 0.36 22.07 10.47
N ARG A 429 -0.79 21.61 9.95
CA ARG A 429 -1.26 21.99 8.61
C ARG A 429 -1.41 23.51 8.47
N LYS A 430 -2.02 24.15 9.46
CA LYS A 430 -2.21 25.61 9.48
C LYS A 430 -0.88 26.35 9.52
N ALA A 431 0.06 25.95 10.38
CA ALA A 431 1.38 26.59 10.47
C ALA A 431 2.13 26.53 9.13
N LEU A 432 2.08 25.39 8.44
CA LEU A 432 2.70 25.22 7.12
C LEU A 432 2.05 26.13 6.06
N ILE A 433 0.72 26.17 5.99
CA ILE A 433 -0.02 27.00 5.02
C ILE A 433 0.17 28.49 5.31
N ASP A 434 0.00 28.92 6.57
CA ASP A 434 0.07 30.33 6.97
C ASP A 434 1.50 30.90 6.85
N SER A 435 2.53 30.04 6.78
CA SER A 435 3.92 30.47 6.62
C SER A 435 4.21 31.15 5.28
N GLY A 436 3.45 30.81 4.23
CA GLY A 436 3.71 31.26 2.86
C GLY A 436 5.03 30.77 2.25
N LEU A 437 5.71 29.79 2.87
CA LEU A 437 6.98 29.25 2.39
C LEU A 437 6.85 28.34 1.16
N GLY A 438 5.65 27.82 0.91
CA GLY A 438 5.34 26.96 -0.23
C GLY A 438 3.87 27.06 -0.62
N GLU A 439 3.49 26.35 -1.68
CA GLU A 439 2.17 26.45 -2.31
C GLU A 439 1.15 25.49 -1.68
N ALA A 440 1.60 24.32 -1.23
CA ALA A 440 0.74 23.32 -0.62
C ALA A 440 1.51 22.39 0.32
N VAL A 441 0.80 21.79 1.27
CA VAL A 441 1.33 20.73 2.14
C VAL A 441 1.54 19.44 1.34
N CYS A 442 2.63 18.73 1.61
CA CYS A 442 2.94 17.41 1.05
C CYS A 442 3.46 16.45 2.14
N GLY A 443 3.73 15.19 1.78
CA GLY A 443 4.23 14.15 2.69
C GLY A 443 3.18 13.13 3.13
N GLY A 444 1.90 13.52 3.20
CA GLY A 444 0.79 12.58 3.42
C GLY A 444 0.47 12.27 4.88
N GLY A 445 1.34 12.62 5.84
CA GLY A 445 1.11 12.35 7.26
C GLY A 445 1.56 10.94 7.65
N LEU A 446 0.74 10.26 8.44
CA LEU A 446 0.95 8.89 8.88
C LEU A 446 0.82 7.88 7.72
N GLU A 447 1.76 6.95 7.62
CA GLU A 447 1.73 5.79 6.75
C GLU A 447 2.08 4.55 7.57
N ASP A 448 1.12 3.64 7.73
CA ASP A 448 1.21 2.44 8.57
C ASP A 448 0.90 1.14 7.82
N GLU A 449 0.86 1.15 6.47
CA GLU A 449 0.64 -0.07 5.68
C GLU A 449 1.91 -0.94 5.46
N LEU A 450 3.08 -0.38 5.72
CA LEU A 450 4.38 -1.06 5.65
C LEU A 450 4.83 -1.51 7.04
N ARG A 451 5.85 -2.39 7.09
CA ARG A 451 6.30 -3.02 8.34
C ARG A 451 6.67 -2.03 9.44
N GLN A 452 7.33 -0.93 9.08
CA GLN A 452 7.71 0.12 10.02
C GLN A 452 6.96 1.39 9.68
N PRO A 453 6.01 1.83 10.52
CA PRO A 453 5.22 3.01 10.27
C PRO A 453 6.06 4.28 10.17
N THR A 454 5.64 5.20 9.31
CA THR A 454 6.34 6.46 9.07
C THR A 454 5.41 7.65 9.22
N PHE A 455 6.00 8.82 9.48
CA PHE A 455 5.31 10.09 9.39
C PHE A 455 6.10 11.01 8.47
N SER A 456 5.43 11.60 7.49
CA SER A 456 6.07 12.46 6.49
C SER A 456 5.26 13.73 6.29
N ILE A 457 5.92 14.89 6.40
CA ILE A 457 5.25 16.17 6.26
C ILE A 457 6.18 17.24 5.67
N GLY A 458 5.62 18.15 4.89
CA GLY A 458 6.39 19.14 4.19
C GLY A 458 5.58 20.15 3.39
N LEU A 459 6.29 20.89 2.55
CA LEU A 459 5.71 21.84 1.59
C LEU A 459 6.23 21.57 0.18
N LYS A 460 5.34 21.70 -0.80
CA LYS A 460 5.67 21.74 -2.23
C LYS A 460 5.53 23.14 -2.79
N GLY A 461 6.30 23.43 -3.83
CA GLY A 461 6.34 24.76 -4.44
C GLY A 461 7.19 25.76 -3.65
N VAL A 462 8.17 25.29 -2.88
CA VAL A 462 9.09 26.13 -2.10
C VAL A 462 10.12 26.75 -3.05
N GLU A 463 10.33 28.06 -3.01
CA GLU A 463 11.36 28.71 -3.82
C GLU A 463 12.76 28.20 -3.44
N SER A 464 13.45 27.52 -4.36
CA SER A 464 14.76 26.91 -4.12
C SER A 464 15.95 27.80 -4.49
N SER A 465 15.68 29.02 -4.98
CA SER A 465 16.71 30.05 -5.23
C SER A 465 17.44 30.48 -3.96
N SER A 466 16.88 30.19 -2.78
CA SER A 466 17.51 30.38 -1.47
C SER A 466 17.48 29.08 -0.67
N GLU A 467 18.65 28.48 -0.42
CA GLU A 467 18.80 27.36 0.53
C GLU A 467 18.24 27.68 1.93
N GLU A 468 18.13 28.96 2.27
CA GLU A 468 17.52 29.43 3.51
C GLU A 468 16.04 29.05 3.60
N ASN A 469 15.29 29.10 2.48
CA ASN A 469 13.87 28.75 2.47
C ASN A 469 13.65 27.26 2.71
N LEU A 470 14.53 26.41 2.16
CA LEU A 470 14.46 24.97 2.39
C LEU A 470 14.63 24.63 3.88
N LYS A 471 15.62 25.27 4.54
CA LYS A 471 15.85 25.12 5.98
C LYS A 471 14.71 25.68 6.83
N LYS A 472 14.10 26.79 6.41
CA LYS A 472 12.95 27.37 7.10
C LYS A 472 11.76 26.42 7.18
N VAL A 473 11.52 25.60 6.14
CA VAL A 473 10.45 24.59 6.19
C VAL A 473 10.75 23.53 7.26
N GLU A 474 11.97 23.00 7.30
CA GLU A 474 12.39 22.04 8.33
C GLU A 474 12.27 22.64 9.74
N THR A 475 12.80 23.85 9.94
CA THR A 475 12.70 24.59 11.21
C THR A 475 11.24 24.78 11.63
N LEU A 476 10.39 25.22 10.71
CA LEU A 476 8.97 25.44 10.99
C LEU A 476 8.26 24.16 11.45
N VAL A 477 8.52 23.04 10.79
CA VAL A 477 7.96 21.74 11.18
C VAL A 477 8.40 21.37 12.60
N LEU A 478 9.71 21.43 12.87
CA LEU A 478 10.28 21.03 14.16
C LEU A 478 9.82 21.93 15.31
N GLU A 479 9.85 23.25 15.12
CA GLU A 479 9.41 24.22 16.14
C GLU A 479 7.91 24.11 16.42
N THR A 480 7.10 23.84 15.39
CA THR A 480 5.66 23.63 15.57
C THR A 480 5.40 22.36 16.39
N LEU A 481 6.07 21.26 16.06
CA LEU A 481 5.95 20.01 16.82
C LEU A 481 6.46 20.16 18.27
N GLU A 482 7.58 20.86 18.49
CA GLU A 482 8.11 21.13 19.83
C GLU A 482 7.14 21.99 20.66
N SER A 483 6.59 23.06 20.07
CA SER A 483 5.58 23.89 20.73
C SER A 483 4.31 23.10 21.07
N LEU A 484 3.86 22.19 20.19
CA LEU A 484 2.70 21.33 20.45
C LEU A 484 2.99 20.30 21.54
N ALA A 485 4.22 19.78 21.62
CA ALA A 485 4.65 18.88 22.68
C ALA A 485 4.66 19.55 24.06
N GLU A 486 5.02 20.83 24.12
CA GLU A 486 5.04 21.59 25.38
C GLU A 486 3.65 22.07 25.82
N LYS A 487 2.84 22.55 24.88
CA LYS A 487 1.55 23.20 25.18
C LYS A 487 0.37 22.22 25.17
N GLY A 488 0.50 21.07 24.52
CA GLY A 488 -0.58 20.12 24.29
C GLY A 488 -1.60 20.62 23.26
N PHE A 489 -2.70 19.88 23.16
CA PHE A 489 -3.82 20.18 22.27
C PHE A 489 -5.01 20.71 23.05
N SER A 490 -5.90 21.44 22.37
CA SER A 490 -7.16 21.86 22.99
C SER A 490 -8.11 20.67 23.17
N ASP A 491 -8.89 20.66 24.26
CA ASP A 491 -9.89 19.62 24.52
C ASP A 491 -10.86 19.47 23.33
N SER A 492 -11.26 20.57 22.70
CA SER A 492 -12.13 20.56 21.52
C SER A 492 -11.49 19.89 20.30
N SER A 493 -10.16 19.97 20.13
CA SER A 493 -9.46 19.30 19.04
C SER A 493 -9.42 17.80 19.27
N ILE A 494 -9.19 17.38 20.51
CA ILE A 494 -9.19 15.97 20.90
C ILE A 494 -10.59 15.37 20.74
N GLU A 495 -11.62 16.05 21.24
CA GLU A 495 -13.01 15.63 21.09
C GLU A 495 -13.44 15.53 19.62
N ALA A 496 -13.03 16.49 18.78
CA ALA A 496 -13.30 16.44 17.35
C ALA A 496 -12.61 15.24 16.65
N ALA A 497 -11.37 14.94 17.03
CA ALA A 497 -10.64 13.78 16.50
C ALA A 497 -11.30 12.46 16.92
N LEU A 498 -11.63 12.33 18.20
CA LEU A 498 -12.35 11.17 18.75
C LEU A 498 -13.66 10.92 17.99
N ASN A 499 -14.52 11.93 17.91
CA ASN A 499 -15.81 11.81 17.24
C ASN A 499 -15.67 11.48 15.75
N THR A 500 -14.69 12.08 15.06
CA THR A 500 -14.51 11.88 13.62
C THR A 500 -13.99 10.49 13.30
N ILE A 501 -12.97 10.03 14.04
CA ILE A 501 -12.40 8.70 13.83
C ILE A 501 -13.37 7.61 14.29
N GLU A 502 -14.05 7.77 15.43
CA GLU A 502 -15.10 6.84 15.85
C GLU A 502 -16.21 6.75 14.80
N PHE A 503 -16.67 7.89 14.27
CA PHE A 503 -17.66 7.90 13.20
C PHE A 503 -17.16 7.14 11.97
N SER A 504 -15.91 7.38 11.54
CA SER A 504 -15.32 6.69 10.38
C SER A 504 -15.21 5.18 10.59
N LEU A 505 -14.77 4.74 11.78
CA LEU A 505 -14.67 3.33 12.14
C LEU A 505 -16.05 2.65 12.18
N ARG A 506 -17.06 3.31 12.74
CA ARG A 506 -18.44 2.79 12.82
C ARG A 506 -19.18 2.79 11.49
N GLU A 507 -19.01 3.85 10.70
CA GLU A 507 -19.59 3.93 9.35
C GLU A 507 -18.98 2.83 8.47
N ASN A 508 -17.69 2.53 8.70
CA ASN A 508 -16.89 1.59 7.93
C ASN A 508 -17.15 1.77 6.42
N ASN A 509 -17.19 3.02 6.00
CA ASN A 509 -17.49 3.39 4.63
C ASN A 509 -16.26 3.14 3.77
N THR A 510 -16.30 2.06 3.02
CA THR A 510 -15.19 1.61 2.16
C THR A 510 -15.22 2.26 0.78
N GLY A 511 -16.10 3.25 0.56
CA GLY A 511 -16.23 3.95 -0.72
C GLY A 511 -16.54 2.98 -1.85
N SER A 512 -15.69 2.98 -2.88
CA SER A 512 -15.81 2.08 -4.04
C SER A 512 -15.26 0.67 -3.79
N PHE A 513 -14.53 0.44 -2.69
CA PHE A 513 -13.94 -0.86 -2.40
C PHE A 513 -14.97 -1.76 -1.72
N PRO A 514 -15.07 -3.05 -2.11
CA PRO A 514 -15.83 -4.01 -1.34
C PRO A 514 -15.38 -4.04 0.13
N ARG A 515 -16.32 -4.27 1.05
CA ARG A 515 -16.01 -4.36 2.48
C ARG A 515 -15.00 -5.46 2.78
N GLY A 516 -15.20 -6.63 2.18
CA GLY A 516 -14.28 -7.76 2.29
C GLY A 516 -12.86 -7.42 1.84
N LEU A 517 -12.71 -6.60 0.79
CA LEU A 517 -11.39 -6.15 0.30
C LEU A 517 -10.73 -5.20 1.30
N SER A 518 -11.49 -4.25 1.86
CA SER A 518 -10.95 -3.29 2.82
C SER A 518 -10.49 -3.97 4.10
N LEU A 519 -11.24 -4.96 4.59
CA LEU A 519 -10.84 -5.78 5.75
C LEU A 519 -9.61 -6.64 5.44
N MET A 520 -9.52 -7.20 4.23
CA MET A 520 -8.32 -7.93 3.80
C MET A 520 -7.09 -7.03 3.87
N LEU A 521 -7.15 -5.84 3.28
CA LEU A 521 -6.00 -4.92 3.24
C LEU A 521 -5.57 -4.47 4.65
N ARG A 522 -6.52 -4.17 5.54
CA ARG A 522 -6.23 -3.87 6.96
C ARG A 522 -5.54 -5.05 7.66
N SER A 523 -6.05 -6.26 7.46
CA SER A 523 -5.47 -7.47 8.05
C SER A 523 -4.01 -7.70 7.59
N MET A 524 -3.70 -7.39 6.32
CA MET A 524 -2.35 -7.55 5.78
C MET A 524 -1.32 -6.62 6.41
N GLN A 525 -1.71 -5.51 7.04
CA GLN A 525 -0.79 -4.62 7.77
C GLN A 525 -0.04 -5.35 8.90
N ALA A 526 -0.61 -6.44 9.42
CA ALA A 526 0.00 -7.28 10.45
C ALA A 526 0.38 -8.67 9.90
N TRP A 527 -0.51 -9.28 9.12
CA TRP A 527 -0.45 -10.71 8.82
C TRP A 527 0.76 -11.13 7.98
N ILE A 528 1.17 -10.33 7.00
CA ILE A 528 2.35 -10.66 6.20
C ILE A 528 3.64 -10.54 7.00
N TYR A 529 3.64 -9.86 8.14
CA TYR A 529 4.78 -9.75 9.06
C TYR A 529 4.72 -10.77 10.20
N ASP A 530 3.95 -11.84 10.01
CA ASP A 530 3.78 -12.97 10.94
C ASP A 530 3.19 -12.55 12.30
N LYS A 531 2.31 -11.54 12.30
CA LYS A 531 1.52 -11.07 13.46
C LYS A 531 0.07 -11.52 13.35
N ASP A 532 -0.74 -11.26 14.39
CA ASP A 532 -2.16 -11.66 14.43
C ASP A 532 -2.96 -10.90 13.35
N PRO A 533 -3.55 -11.61 12.36
CA PRO A 533 -4.32 -10.97 11.29
C PRO A 533 -5.58 -10.25 11.76
N LEU A 534 -6.08 -10.54 12.96
CA LEU A 534 -7.28 -9.90 13.51
C LEU A 534 -6.98 -8.66 14.34
N GLU A 535 -5.72 -8.42 14.72
CA GLU A 535 -5.37 -7.27 15.55
C GLU A 535 -5.71 -5.92 14.88
N PRO A 536 -5.37 -5.67 13.59
CA PRO A 536 -5.75 -4.42 12.91
C PRO A 536 -7.25 -4.28 12.64
N LEU A 537 -8.03 -5.35 12.86
CA LEU A 537 -9.47 -5.34 12.64
C LEU A 537 -10.25 -4.91 13.89
N ARG A 538 -9.64 -5.04 15.07
CA ARG A 538 -10.27 -4.70 16.35
C ARG A 538 -10.09 -3.22 16.65
N TRP A 539 -11.11 -2.61 17.22
CA TRP A 539 -11.02 -1.25 17.75
C TRP A 539 -11.99 -0.99 18.91
N GLU A 540 -12.85 -1.97 19.25
CA GLU A 540 -13.60 -1.97 20.50
C GLU A 540 -12.93 -2.89 21.54
N ASP A 541 -13.06 -2.55 22.83
CA ASP A 541 -12.64 -3.45 23.92
C ASP A 541 -13.45 -4.76 23.87
N GLN A 542 -12.78 -5.91 24.07
CA GLN A 542 -13.39 -7.25 23.94
C GLN A 542 -14.39 -7.60 25.04
#